data_AF-A0A829A461-F1
#
_entry.id   AF-A0A829A461-F1
#
_cell.length_a   1.000
_cell.length_b   1.000
_cell.length_c   1.000
_cell.angle_alpha   90.00
_cell.angle_beta   90.00
_cell.angle_gamma   90.00
#
_symmetry.space_group_name_H-M   'P 1'
#
loop_
_entity.id
_entity.type
_entity.pdbx_description
1 polymer ?
#
loop_
_entity_poly.entity_id
_entity_poly.type
_entity_poly.pdbx_seq_one_letter_code
_entity_poly.pdbx_strand_id
1 'polypeptide(L)' 'MLKKTVLVLGSISLGILGFSPMLLSVIGKNNSNRELKLNSNYYNSPNEELFVKETDK' A
#
# COMPACT_ATOMS: atom_id res chain seq x y z
N MET A 1 22.50 29.56 -11.52
CA MET A 1 22.17 28.21 -12.03
C MET A 1 21.90 27.20 -10.91
N LEU A 2 22.66 27.20 -9.80
CA LEU A 2 22.50 26.25 -8.68
C LEU A 2 21.06 26.09 -8.14
N LYS A 3 20.33 27.20 -7.96
CA LYS A 3 18.95 27.19 -7.43
C LYS A 3 17.94 26.47 -8.33
N LYS A 4 18.11 26.54 -9.67
CA LYS A 4 17.27 25.80 -10.62
C LYS A 4 17.55 24.29 -10.53
N THR A 5 18.81 23.91 -10.43
CA THR A 5 19.20 22.49 -10.31
C THR A 5 18.69 21.86 -9.02
N VAL A 6 18.79 22.57 -7.89
CA VAL A 6 18.25 22.10 -6.59
C VAL A 6 16.73 21.92 -6.66
N LEU A 7 16.03 22.86 -7.32
CA LEU A 7 14.58 22.76 -7.47
C LEU A 7 14.16 21.56 -8.32
N VAL A 8 14.87 21.30 -9.43
CA VAL A 8 14.62 20.15 -10.31
C VAL A 8 14.93 18.83 -9.60
N LEU A 9 16.03 18.76 -8.84
CA LEU A 9 16.38 17.54 -8.12
C LEU A 9 15.39 17.27 -6.97
N GLY A 10 14.95 18.32 -6.29
CA GLY A 10 13.93 18.27 -5.26
C GLY A 10 12.59 17.77 -5.81
N SER A 11 12.13 18.29 -6.95
CA SER A 11 10.85 17.87 -7.54
C SER A 11 10.86 16.42 -8.02
N ILE A 12 11.96 15.94 -8.59
CA ILE A 12 12.12 14.53 -8.98
C ILE A 12 12.10 13.62 -7.74
N SER A 13 12.83 14.00 -6.69
CA SER A 13 12.88 13.23 -5.43
C SER A 13 11.50 13.16 -4.77
N LEU A 14 10.77 14.28 -4.75
CA LEU A 14 9.42 14.36 -4.21
C LEU A 14 8.43 13.51 -5.02
N GLY A 15 8.58 13.48 -6.35
CA GLY A 15 7.80 12.63 -7.23
C GLY A 15 8.02 11.14 -6.93
N ILE A 16 9.27 10.70 -6.80
CA ILE A 16 9.59 9.30 -6.47
C ILE A 16 9.04 8.93 -5.08
N LEU A 17 9.21 9.79 -4.07
CA LEU A 17 8.70 9.55 -2.72
C LEU A 17 7.17 9.51 -2.68
N GLY A 18 6.49 10.43 -3.37
CA GLY A 18 5.03 10.49 -3.42
C GLY A 18 4.38 9.32 -4.19
N PHE A 19 5.06 8.80 -5.21
CA PHE A 19 4.59 7.65 -5.97
C PHE A 19 5.03 6.30 -5.39
N SER A 20 5.98 6.28 -4.45
CA SER A 20 6.50 5.03 -3.85
C SER A 20 5.42 4.14 -3.20
N PRO A 21 4.43 4.66 -2.44
CA PRO A 21 3.42 3.81 -1.81
C PRO A 21 2.47 3.20 -2.86
N MET A 22 2.18 3.95 -3.93
CA MET A 22 1.33 3.49 -5.04
C MET A 22 2.03 2.37 -5.84
N LEU A 23 3.30 2.54 -6.17
CA LEU A 23 4.09 1.52 -6.86
C LEU A 23 4.24 0.26 -6.01
N LEU A 24 4.48 0.41 -4.69
CA LEU A 24 4.54 -0.70 -3.76
C LEU A 24 3.20 -1.45 -3.66
N SER A 25 2.07 -0.73 -3.69
CA SER A 25 0.74 -1.33 -3.72
C SER A 25 0.48 -2.15 -4.99
N VAL A 26 0.96 -1.71 -6.16
CA VAL A 26 0.80 -2.44 -7.42
C VAL A 26 1.72 -3.67 -7.48
N ILE A 27 2.95 -3.57 -7.00
CA ILE A 27 3.90 -4.68 -6.98
C ILE A 27 3.50 -5.73 -5.92
N GLY A 28 3.04 -5.28 -4.75
CA GLY A 28 2.54 -6.16 -3.68
C GLY A 28 1.26 -6.92 -4.06
N LYS A 29 0.43 -6.34 -4.94
CA LYS A 29 -0.79 -6.96 -5.47
C LYS A 29 -0.53 -8.23 -6.29
N ASN A 30 0.68 -8.44 -6.84
CA ASN A 30 0.98 -9.67 -7.60
C ASN A 30 1.60 -10.80 -6.74
N ASN A 31 1.89 -10.52 -5.46
CA ASN A 31 2.29 -11.53 -4.46
C ASN A 31 1.11 -11.98 -3.58
N SER A 32 -0.12 -11.69 -4.03
CA SER A 32 -1.34 -11.81 -3.23
C SER A 32 -1.98 -13.20 -3.30
N ASN A 33 -1.18 -14.27 -3.24
CA ASN A 33 -1.68 -15.61 -2.88
C ASN A 33 -2.27 -15.68 -1.44
N ARG A 34 -2.38 -14.53 -0.75
CA ARG A 34 -2.95 -14.31 0.57
C ARG A 34 -3.57 -12.91 0.65
N GLU A 35 -4.48 -12.54 -0.25
CA GLU A 35 -5.26 -11.31 -0.06
C GLU A 35 -5.97 -11.40 1.30
N LEU A 36 -5.55 -10.52 2.22
CA LEU A 36 -6.19 -10.33 3.51
C LEU A 36 -7.49 -9.58 3.24
N LYS A 37 -8.61 -10.30 3.25
CA LYS A 37 -9.93 -9.72 3.06
C LYS A 37 -10.44 -9.17 4.38
N LEU A 38 -11.08 -8.01 4.35
CA LEU A 38 -11.78 -7.49 5.53
C LEU A 38 -12.90 -8.46 5.94
N ASN A 39 -12.93 -8.82 7.21
CA ASN A 39 -13.99 -9.64 7.76
C ASN A 39 -15.27 -8.80 7.89
N SER A 40 -16.32 -9.16 7.15
CA SER A 40 -17.62 -8.48 7.24
C SER A 40 -18.27 -8.60 8.61
N ASN A 41 -17.86 -9.60 9.41
CA ASN A 41 -18.40 -9.87 10.73
C ASN A 41 -17.63 -9.19 11.86
N TYR A 42 -16.59 -8.40 11.57
CA TYR A 42 -15.73 -7.79 12.57
C TYR A 42 -16.47 -7.04 13.69
N TYR A 43 -17.56 -6.36 13.37
CA TYR A 43 -18.35 -5.59 14.35
C TYR A 43 -19.47 -6.41 15.01
N ASN A 44 -19.67 -7.66 14.61
CA ASN A 44 -20.76 -8.49 15.10
C ASN A 44 -20.38 -9.24 16.39
N SER A 45 -19.09 -9.34 16.71
CA SER A 45 -18.60 -10.01 17.93
C SER A 45 -17.23 -9.48 18.34
N PRO A 46 -16.94 -9.35 19.65
CA PRO A 46 -15.68 -8.80 20.15
C PRO A 46 -14.43 -9.64 19.82
N ASN A 47 -14.61 -10.87 19.34
CA ASN A 47 -13.51 -11.81 19.06
C ASN A 47 -13.27 -12.05 17.57
N GLU A 48 -13.92 -11.29 16.68
CA GLU A 48 -13.75 -11.44 15.24
C GLU A 48 -12.47 -10.73 14.76
N GLU A 49 -11.68 -11.41 13.95
CA GLU A 49 -10.45 -10.83 13.39
C GLU A 49 -10.80 -9.80 12.30
N LEU A 50 -10.05 -8.70 12.22
CA LEU A 50 -10.28 -7.63 11.23
C LEU A 50 -10.01 -8.10 9.79
N PHE A 51 -9.08 -9.05 9.63
CA PHE A 51 -8.67 -9.57 8.34
C PHE A 51 -8.71 -11.10 8.34
N VAL A 52 -9.29 -11.69 7.30
CA VAL A 52 -9.31 -13.14 7.05
C VAL A 52 -8.52 -13.46 5.79
N LYS A 53 -7.82 -14.60 5.76
CA LYS A 53 -7.10 -15.07 4.56
C LYS A 53 -8.04 -15.86 3.67
N GLU A 54 -7.99 -15.65 2.35
CA GLU A 54 -8.79 -16.41 1.37
C GLU A 54 -8.33 -17.87 1.13
N THR A 55 -7.77 -18.56 2.13
CA THR A 55 -7.20 -19.92 1.97
C THR A 55 -7.87 -21.00 2.82
N ASP A 56 -9.16 -20.85 3.12
CA ASP A 56 -9.97 -21.87 3.80
C ASP A 56 -11.18 -22.28 2.93
N LYS A 57 -10.90 -22.99 1.84
CA LYS A 57 -11.88 -23.82 1.14
C LYS A 57 -11.31 -25.19 0.88
#